data_AF-A0AA39CE24-F1
#
_entry.id   AF-A0AA39CE24-F1
#
_cell.length_a   1.000
_cell.length_b   1.000
_cell.length_c   1.000
_cell.angle_alpha   90.00
_cell.angle_beta   90.00
_cell.angle_gamma   90.00
#
_symmetry.space_group_name_H-M   'P 1'
#
loop_
_entity.id
_entity.type
_entity.pdbx_description
1 polymer ?
#
loop_
_entity_poly.entity_id
_entity_poly.type
_entity_poly.pdbx_seq_one_letter_code
_entity_poly.pdbx_strand_id
1 'polypeptide(L)'
;MTIQKQTDLENLFLVPNEIFGTTSSPLSATISGGAYEGMATNEIQLMWCLIAMESQGISFQPTDADRRMSILSRRNYVYNLMREQLSDENTARLTPFVLSVSLAAYIENRLGNYEHARYHTRALKKLLDLWGGIKGIRDLQYPFGLMVFNILIEIGLPELYSYQGLLRKLPQLRLKLRELQAWNYNLVSTSSLKKTRGTDKSYLGTILRPSDYLTRRLQAFDKPALKEYISYPEGPLTQGQYRFYLCMLYATNNALWALREKHTAGEIYLDSLVDATEMSESKGFILQCFGEKLPSLLMLLMIGHYAASSEKRDQATEAVFADEEAFEFVELMMLASTESRDVVLKALRSWLTSAAVTELTCLSSGKLDIVIEEIEDKWLERQNAEKLVPSEGRGGITVSMSHISTSPSLQFTDKTTWGTRK
;
A
#
# COMPACT_ATOMS: atom_id res chain seq x y z
N MET A 1 -27.85 7.71 -21.28
CA MET A 1 -26.84 6.66 -21.04
C MET A 1 -25.66 6.75 -22.01
N THR A 2 -25.91 6.99 -23.30
CA THR A 2 -24.86 7.13 -24.35
C THR A 2 -23.96 8.36 -24.19
N ILE A 3 -24.52 9.51 -23.77
CA ILE A 3 -23.76 10.76 -23.55
C ILE A 3 -22.81 10.63 -22.34
N GLN A 4 -23.27 10.02 -21.23
CA GLN A 4 -22.45 9.77 -20.05
C GLN A 4 -21.24 8.87 -20.36
N LYS A 5 -21.46 7.79 -21.14
CA LYS A 5 -20.37 6.90 -21.58
C LYS A 5 -19.32 7.64 -22.43
N GLN A 6 -19.73 8.59 -23.25
CA GLN A 6 -18.82 9.36 -24.11
C GLN A 6 -18.00 10.38 -23.28
N THR A 7 -18.62 11.04 -22.30
CA THR A 7 -17.91 11.93 -21.36
C THR A 7 -16.97 11.16 -20.43
N ASP A 8 -17.35 9.96 -19.98
CA ASP A 8 -16.48 9.08 -19.19
C ASP A 8 -15.27 8.56 -20.01
N LEU A 9 -15.42 8.40 -21.34
CA LEU A 9 -14.35 8.09 -22.30
C LEU A 9 -13.38 9.25 -22.57
N GLU A 10 -13.82 10.50 -22.47
CA GLU A 10 -12.95 11.67 -22.57
C GLU A 10 -12.16 11.89 -21.26
N ASN A 11 -12.80 11.66 -20.11
CA ASN A 11 -12.15 11.70 -18.79
C ASN A 11 -11.09 10.61 -18.61
N LEU A 12 -11.17 9.53 -19.39
CA LEU A 12 -10.22 8.41 -19.44
C LEU A 12 -8.79 8.81 -19.84
N PHE A 13 -8.59 9.94 -20.53
CA PHE A 13 -7.25 10.47 -20.81
C PHE A 13 -6.64 11.21 -19.62
N LEU A 14 -7.45 11.65 -18.66
CA LEU A 14 -7.01 12.39 -17.48
C LEU A 14 -6.68 11.44 -16.31
N VAL A 15 -7.46 10.37 -16.13
CA VAL A 15 -7.27 9.40 -15.03
C VAL A 15 -5.83 8.90 -14.88
N PRO A 16 -5.11 8.49 -15.94
CA PRO A 16 -3.75 7.98 -15.81
C PRO A 16 -2.74 9.08 -15.47
N ASN A 17 -2.92 10.30 -15.99
CA ASN A 17 -2.04 11.42 -15.71
C ASN A 17 -2.20 11.92 -14.27
N GLU A 18 -3.41 11.84 -13.71
CA GLU A 18 -3.70 12.20 -12.32
C GLU A 18 -3.30 11.08 -11.34
N ILE A 19 -3.43 9.81 -11.72
CA ILE A 19 -3.05 8.67 -10.86
C ILE A 19 -1.55 8.39 -10.90
N PHE A 20 -0.95 8.39 -12.08
CA PHE A 20 0.45 8.00 -12.31
C PHE A 20 1.37 9.16 -12.65
N GLY A 21 0.87 10.40 -12.72
CA GLY A 21 1.65 11.56 -13.13
C GLY A 21 2.09 11.53 -14.60
N THR A 22 2.77 12.59 -15.04
CA THR A 22 3.33 12.70 -16.40
C THR A 22 4.86 12.78 -16.34
N THR A 23 5.56 11.69 -16.65
CA THR A 23 7.01 11.78 -16.87
C THR A 23 7.46 10.99 -18.10
N SER A 24 8.55 11.45 -18.69
CA SER A 24 9.23 10.88 -19.86
C SER A 24 10.26 9.80 -19.47
N SER A 25 10.28 9.34 -18.22
CA SER A 25 11.24 8.33 -17.80
C SER A 25 10.80 6.93 -18.27
N PRO A 26 11.75 6.00 -18.52
CA PRO A 26 11.43 4.60 -18.81
C PRO A 26 10.58 3.94 -17.72
N LEU A 27 10.73 4.38 -16.47
CA LEU A 27 9.93 3.94 -15.33
C LEU A 27 8.45 4.35 -15.52
N SER A 28 8.17 5.60 -15.93
CA SER A 28 6.81 6.06 -16.21
C SER A 28 6.16 5.34 -17.40
N ALA A 29 6.91 5.04 -18.46
CA ALA A 29 6.40 4.20 -19.56
C ALA A 29 6.02 2.78 -19.10
N THR A 30 6.81 2.21 -18.18
CA THR A 30 6.54 0.90 -17.58
C THR A 30 5.31 0.94 -16.65
N ILE A 31 5.16 2.03 -15.88
CA ILE A 31 4.02 2.25 -14.98
C ILE A 31 2.72 2.47 -15.77
N SER A 32 2.76 3.37 -16.75
CA SER A 32 1.60 3.77 -17.54
C SER A 32 1.14 2.67 -18.50
N GLY A 33 2.05 2.01 -19.23
CA GLY A 33 1.68 1.07 -20.29
C GLY A 33 0.81 -0.11 -19.82
N GLY A 34 1.17 -0.76 -18.71
CA GLY A 34 0.46 -1.94 -18.20
C GLY A 34 -0.77 -1.63 -17.36
N ALA A 35 -0.72 -0.60 -16.52
CA ALA A 35 -1.84 -0.22 -15.65
C ALA A 35 -2.96 0.47 -16.45
N TYR A 36 -2.60 1.26 -17.47
CA TYR A 36 -3.55 1.97 -18.34
C TYR A 36 -4.46 0.99 -19.08
N GLU A 37 -3.86 0.05 -19.81
CA GLU A 37 -4.62 -0.84 -20.71
C GLU A 37 -5.63 -1.69 -19.93
N GLY A 38 -5.23 -2.24 -18.79
CA GLY A 38 -6.16 -3.08 -18.02
C GLY A 38 -7.18 -2.32 -17.17
N MET A 39 -6.89 -1.10 -16.71
CA MET A 39 -7.91 -0.28 -16.04
C MET A 39 -8.91 0.33 -17.03
N ALA A 40 -8.45 0.78 -18.19
CA ALA A 40 -9.30 1.38 -19.21
C ALA A 40 -10.27 0.37 -19.85
N THR A 41 -9.89 -0.91 -19.88
CA THR A 41 -10.71 -2.00 -20.43
C THR A 41 -11.64 -2.65 -19.41
N ASN A 42 -11.48 -2.36 -18.11
CA ASN A 42 -12.34 -2.87 -17.06
C ASN A 42 -13.32 -1.80 -16.55
N GLU A 43 -14.58 -1.89 -16.98
CA GLU A 43 -15.63 -0.90 -16.67
C GLU A 43 -15.85 -0.71 -15.16
N ILE A 44 -15.67 -1.76 -14.34
CA ILE A 44 -15.83 -1.65 -12.88
C ILE A 44 -14.69 -0.83 -12.27
N GLN A 45 -13.45 -1.13 -12.65
CA GLN A 45 -12.27 -0.41 -12.15
C GLN A 45 -12.30 1.05 -12.58
N LEU A 46 -12.66 1.31 -13.83
CA LEU A 46 -12.81 2.66 -14.36
C LEU A 46 -13.83 3.48 -13.55
N MET A 47 -15.02 2.92 -13.30
CA MET A 47 -16.06 3.63 -12.55
C MET A 47 -15.61 3.96 -11.12
N TRP A 48 -14.90 3.04 -10.47
CA TRP A 48 -14.30 3.31 -9.16
C TRP A 48 -13.25 4.42 -9.21
N CYS A 49 -12.33 4.40 -10.18
CA CYS A 49 -11.33 5.47 -10.34
C CYS A 49 -12.00 6.84 -10.55
N LEU A 50 -13.05 6.93 -11.36
CA LEU A 50 -13.80 8.18 -11.58
C LEU A 50 -14.46 8.69 -10.29
N ILE A 51 -15.05 7.80 -9.48
CA ILE A 51 -15.61 8.17 -8.16
C ILE A 51 -14.50 8.69 -7.24
N ALA A 52 -13.35 8.02 -7.20
CA ALA A 52 -12.23 8.43 -6.36
C ALA A 52 -11.75 9.85 -6.74
N MET A 53 -11.58 10.13 -8.04
CA MET A 53 -11.18 11.45 -8.53
C MET A 53 -12.21 12.54 -8.20
N GLU A 54 -13.50 12.27 -8.43
CA GLU A 54 -14.56 13.24 -8.06
C GLU A 54 -14.59 13.52 -6.56
N SER A 55 -14.33 12.50 -5.73
CA SER A 55 -14.28 12.67 -4.27
C SER A 55 -13.09 13.53 -3.80
N GLN A 56 -12.02 13.62 -4.60
CA GLN A 56 -10.81 14.40 -4.31
C GLN A 56 -10.90 15.86 -4.80
N GLY A 57 -12.04 16.26 -5.37
CA GLY A 57 -12.26 17.63 -5.82
C GLY A 57 -11.92 17.87 -7.29
N ILE A 58 -11.52 16.84 -8.05
CA ILE A 58 -11.51 16.89 -9.52
C ILE A 58 -12.97 16.85 -9.97
N SER A 59 -13.58 18.02 -10.11
CA SER A 59 -14.99 18.11 -10.46
C SER A 59 -15.18 17.96 -11.96
N PHE A 60 -15.68 16.79 -12.39
CA PHE A 60 -16.23 16.62 -13.74
C PHE A 60 -17.62 17.25 -13.89
N GLN A 61 -18.18 17.78 -12.80
CA GLN A 61 -19.53 18.35 -12.74
C GLN A 61 -19.50 19.85 -12.41
N PRO A 62 -20.47 20.63 -12.89
CA PRO A 62 -20.50 22.08 -12.70
C PRO A 62 -20.84 22.50 -11.27
N THR A 63 -21.54 21.66 -10.49
CA THR A 63 -21.94 21.98 -9.11
C THR A 63 -21.64 20.85 -8.13
N ASP A 64 -21.53 21.19 -6.84
CA ASP A 64 -21.37 20.20 -5.75
C ASP A 64 -22.55 19.23 -5.65
N ALA A 65 -23.78 19.69 -5.96
CA ALA A 65 -24.97 18.84 -5.97
C ALA A 65 -24.92 17.83 -7.11
N ASP A 66 -24.53 18.28 -8.32
CA ASP A 66 -24.35 17.42 -9.48
C ASP A 66 -23.23 16.42 -9.26
N ARG A 67 -22.12 16.84 -8.63
CA ARG A 67 -21.03 15.94 -8.22
C ARG A 67 -21.52 14.83 -7.29
N ARG A 68 -22.31 15.17 -6.25
CA ARG A 68 -22.88 14.16 -5.35
C ARG A 68 -23.80 13.18 -6.08
N MET A 69 -24.65 13.69 -6.98
CA MET A 69 -25.54 12.86 -7.79
C MET A 69 -24.78 11.96 -8.77
N SER A 70 -23.71 12.48 -9.38
CA SER A 70 -22.80 11.74 -10.25
C SER A 70 -22.13 10.59 -9.51
N ILE A 71 -21.55 10.85 -8.33
CA ILE A 71 -20.97 9.81 -7.45
C ILE A 71 -22.02 8.75 -7.11
N LEU A 72 -23.22 9.14 -6.69
CA LEU A 72 -24.29 8.19 -6.34
C LEU A 72 -24.74 7.34 -7.54
N SER A 73 -24.88 7.95 -8.71
CA SER A 73 -25.27 7.25 -9.95
C SER A 73 -24.21 6.22 -10.35
N ARG A 74 -22.93 6.60 -10.39
CA ARG A 74 -21.82 5.69 -10.70
C ARG A 74 -21.70 4.58 -9.67
N ARG A 75 -21.89 4.89 -8.38
CA ARG A 75 -21.89 3.91 -7.28
C ARG A 75 -22.99 2.86 -7.45
N ASN A 76 -24.22 3.26 -7.78
CA ASN A 76 -25.31 2.31 -8.04
C ASN A 76 -25.01 1.44 -9.27
N TYR A 77 -24.49 2.04 -10.34
CA TYR A 77 -24.12 1.33 -11.56
C TYR A 77 -23.02 0.29 -11.31
N VAL A 78 -21.92 0.68 -10.67
CA VAL A 78 -20.78 -0.21 -10.41
C VAL A 78 -21.18 -1.37 -9.50
N TYR A 79 -22.07 -1.16 -8.52
CA TYR A 79 -22.57 -2.26 -7.69
C TYR A 79 -23.43 -3.26 -8.45
N ASN A 80 -24.21 -2.81 -9.43
CA ASN A 80 -24.95 -3.73 -10.29
C ASN A 80 -24.00 -4.57 -11.14
N LEU A 81 -22.98 -3.96 -11.74
CA LEU A 81 -21.95 -4.68 -12.50
C LEU A 81 -21.18 -5.69 -11.65
N MET A 82 -20.76 -5.29 -10.45
CA MET A 82 -20.07 -6.20 -9.53
C MET A 82 -20.97 -7.38 -9.11
N ARG A 83 -22.28 -7.15 -8.93
CA ARG A 83 -23.23 -8.22 -8.62
C ARG A 83 -23.39 -9.21 -9.77
N GLU A 84 -23.45 -8.71 -10.99
CA GLU A 84 -23.50 -9.54 -12.21
C GLU A 84 -22.21 -10.36 -12.40
N GLN A 85 -21.04 -9.80 -12.10
CA GLN A 85 -19.80 -10.56 -12.17
C GLN A 85 -19.66 -11.59 -11.04
N LEU A 86 -20.21 -11.31 -9.86
CA LEU A 86 -20.22 -12.25 -8.74
C LEU A 86 -21.11 -13.47 -8.96
N SER A 87 -22.10 -13.39 -9.83
CA SER A 87 -22.96 -14.56 -10.14
C SER A 87 -22.25 -15.59 -11.02
N ASP A 88 -21.10 -15.25 -11.61
CA ASP A 88 -20.21 -16.15 -12.31
C ASP A 88 -18.96 -16.49 -11.48
N GLU A 89 -18.86 -17.73 -11.03
CA GLU A 89 -17.76 -18.22 -10.19
C GLU A 89 -16.39 -18.10 -10.89
N ASN A 90 -16.34 -18.18 -12.22
CA ASN A 90 -15.09 -18.03 -12.97
C ASN A 90 -14.58 -16.58 -12.95
N THR A 91 -15.49 -15.62 -12.98
CA THR A 91 -15.16 -14.19 -12.99
C THR A 91 -14.73 -13.71 -11.60
N ALA A 92 -15.36 -14.22 -10.54
CA ALA A 92 -15.03 -13.89 -9.15
C ALA A 92 -13.58 -14.28 -8.74
N ARG A 93 -12.96 -15.21 -9.47
CA ARG A 93 -11.57 -15.67 -9.25
C ARG A 93 -10.53 -14.98 -10.12
N LEU A 94 -10.89 -13.95 -10.89
CA LEU A 94 -9.94 -13.24 -11.74
C LEU A 94 -9.24 -12.10 -10.98
N THR A 95 -7.94 -11.91 -11.23
CA THR A 95 -7.12 -10.76 -10.82
C THR A 95 -7.86 -9.41 -10.89
N PRO A 96 -8.53 -9.06 -12.01
CA PRO A 96 -9.20 -7.77 -12.12
C PRO A 96 -10.35 -7.60 -11.12
N PHE A 97 -11.02 -8.69 -10.74
CA PHE A 97 -12.13 -8.63 -9.78
C PHE A 97 -11.63 -8.37 -8.36
N VAL A 98 -10.50 -8.96 -7.96
CA VAL A 98 -9.87 -8.67 -6.66
C VAL A 98 -9.47 -7.19 -6.56
N LEU A 99 -8.94 -6.61 -7.63
CA LEU A 99 -8.67 -5.17 -7.69
C LEU A 99 -9.96 -4.34 -7.58
N SER A 100 -11.03 -4.74 -8.26
CA SER A 100 -12.34 -4.05 -8.17
C SER A 100 -12.91 -4.04 -6.74
N VAL A 101 -12.84 -5.18 -6.03
CA VAL A 101 -13.29 -5.26 -4.62
C VAL A 101 -12.39 -4.44 -3.70
N SER A 102 -11.07 -4.44 -3.96
CA SER A 102 -10.11 -3.60 -3.24
C SER A 102 -10.44 -2.11 -3.40
N LEU A 103 -10.67 -1.66 -4.64
CA LEU A 103 -11.06 -0.28 -4.94
C LEU A 103 -12.38 0.10 -4.25
N ALA A 104 -13.37 -0.80 -4.24
CA ALA A 104 -14.63 -0.59 -3.55
C ALA A 104 -14.42 -0.36 -2.04
N ALA A 105 -13.62 -1.21 -1.38
CA ALA A 105 -13.32 -1.07 0.05
C ALA A 105 -12.69 0.28 0.36
N TYR A 106 -11.69 0.64 -0.44
CA TYR A 106 -10.96 1.89 -0.30
C TYR A 106 -11.84 3.13 -0.52
N ILE A 107 -12.58 3.18 -1.63
CA ILE A 107 -13.37 4.36 -2.00
C ILE A 107 -14.52 4.56 -1.02
N GLU A 108 -15.17 3.48 -0.58
CA GLU A 108 -16.21 3.59 0.45
C GLU A 108 -15.65 4.11 1.78
N ASN A 109 -14.44 3.66 2.16
CA ASN A 109 -13.77 4.18 3.36
C ASN A 109 -13.56 5.69 3.26
N ARG A 110 -13.16 6.17 2.08
CA ARG A 110 -12.93 7.59 1.81
C ARG A 110 -14.16 8.45 1.74
N LEU A 111 -15.26 7.90 1.25
CA LEU A 111 -16.55 8.58 1.27
C LEU A 111 -17.15 8.64 2.69
N GLY A 112 -16.48 8.09 3.69
CA GLY A 112 -16.97 8.01 5.08
C GLY A 112 -17.98 6.89 5.30
N ASN A 113 -18.16 5.99 4.33
CA ASN A 113 -19.08 4.86 4.39
C ASN A 113 -18.40 3.64 5.05
N TYR A 114 -17.92 3.80 6.28
CA TYR A 114 -17.08 2.82 6.99
C TYR A 114 -17.69 1.41 7.08
N GLU A 115 -19.01 1.32 7.25
CA GLU A 115 -19.72 0.03 7.25
C GLU A 115 -19.62 -0.70 5.90
N HIS A 116 -19.80 0.03 4.79
CA HIS A 116 -19.68 -0.54 3.45
C HIS A 116 -18.23 -0.93 3.13
N ALA A 117 -17.29 -0.06 3.50
CA ALA A 117 -15.87 -0.36 3.40
C ALA A 117 -15.52 -1.67 4.12
N ARG A 118 -16.02 -1.85 5.35
CA ARG A 118 -15.81 -3.06 6.14
C ARG A 118 -16.37 -4.32 5.47
N TYR A 119 -17.53 -4.24 4.81
CA TYR A 119 -18.06 -5.38 4.04
C TYR A 119 -17.14 -5.76 2.88
N HIS A 120 -16.60 -4.78 2.16
CA HIS A 120 -15.67 -5.04 1.06
C HIS A 120 -14.32 -5.53 1.55
N THR A 121 -13.78 -4.99 2.64
CA THR A 121 -12.54 -5.49 3.27
C THR A 121 -12.68 -6.96 3.68
N ARG A 122 -13.84 -7.35 4.23
CA ARG A 122 -14.14 -8.76 4.55
C ARG A 122 -14.31 -9.63 3.31
N ALA A 123 -14.93 -9.10 2.25
CA ALA A 123 -15.05 -9.81 0.98
C ALA A 123 -13.67 -10.03 0.34
N LEU A 124 -12.82 -9.00 0.35
CA LEU A 124 -11.43 -9.06 -0.11
C LEU A 124 -10.63 -10.11 0.67
N LYS A 125 -10.75 -10.14 2.00
CA LYS A 125 -10.14 -11.20 2.82
C LYS A 125 -10.52 -12.59 2.34
N LYS A 126 -11.82 -12.84 2.13
CA LYS A 126 -12.32 -14.14 1.67
C LYS A 126 -11.77 -14.49 0.29
N LEU A 127 -11.69 -13.53 -0.62
CA LEU A 127 -11.10 -13.76 -1.95
C LEU A 127 -9.61 -14.10 -1.86
N LEU A 128 -8.85 -13.40 -1.01
CA LEU A 128 -7.44 -13.72 -0.78
C LEU A 128 -7.27 -15.09 -0.13
N ASP A 129 -8.11 -15.45 0.86
CA ASP A 129 -8.10 -16.77 1.50
C ASP A 129 -8.33 -17.90 0.46
N LEU A 130 -9.19 -17.68 -0.53
CA LEU A 130 -9.40 -18.62 -1.65
C LEU A 130 -8.16 -18.78 -2.54
N TRP A 131 -7.24 -17.83 -2.53
CA TRP A 131 -6.00 -17.83 -3.32
C TRP A 131 -4.77 -18.17 -2.48
N GLY A 132 -4.95 -18.86 -1.35
CA GLY A 132 -3.84 -19.26 -0.48
C GLY A 132 -3.42 -18.17 0.52
N GLY A 133 -4.28 -17.18 0.74
CA GLY A 133 -4.09 -16.10 1.71
C GLY A 133 -3.33 -14.91 1.12
N ILE A 134 -2.68 -14.14 1.99
CA ILE A 134 -1.99 -12.88 1.60
C ILE A 134 -0.86 -13.10 0.59
N LYS A 135 -0.27 -14.30 0.56
CA LYS A 135 0.74 -14.68 -0.43
C LYS A 135 0.20 -14.67 -1.86
N GLY A 136 -1.10 -14.85 -2.05
CA GLY A 136 -1.75 -14.76 -3.36
C GLY A 136 -1.64 -13.37 -4.00
N ILE A 137 -1.30 -12.32 -3.24
CA ILE A 137 -0.99 -10.99 -3.80
C ILE A 137 0.23 -11.05 -4.71
N ARG A 138 1.24 -11.86 -4.38
CA ARG A 138 2.44 -12.04 -5.21
C ARG A 138 2.11 -12.69 -6.56
N ASP A 139 1.08 -13.53 -6.58
CA ASP A 139 0.64 -14.24 -7.79
C ASP A 139 -0.29 -13.39 -8.67
N LEU A 140 -0.69 -12.20 -8.20
CA LEU A 140 -1.42 -11.24 -9.01
C LEU A 140 -0.56 -10.72 -10.16
N GLN A 141 -1.19 -10.56 -11.32
CA GLN A 141 -0.53 -9.97 -12.48
C GLN A 141 -0.03 -8.56 -12.16
N TYR A 142 1.24 -8.30 -12.50
CA TYR A 142 1.81 -6.97 -12.45
C TYR A 142 1.13 -6.06 -13.49
N PRO A 143 0.77 -4.80 -13.16
CA PRO A 143 0.99 -4.08 -11.89
C PRO A 143 -0.17 -4.17 -10.87
N PHE A 144 -1.24 -4.92 -11.15
CA PHE A 144 -2.44 -4.98 -10.30
C PHE A 144 -2.16 -5.52 -8.89
N GLY A 145 -1.23 -6.47 -8.74
CA GLY A 145 -0.82 -6.95 -7.42
C GLY A 145 -0.32 -5.82 -6.51
N LEU A 146 0.50 -4.92 -7.06
CA LEU A 146 1.03 -3.79 -6.31
C LEU A 146 -0.04 -2.73 -6.01
N MET A 147 -1.04 -2.57 -6.89
CA MET A 147 -2.18 -1.68 -6.62
C MET A 147 -3.05 -2.21 -5.47
N VAL A 148 -3.36 -3.51 -5.48
CA VAL A 148 -4.08 -4.18 -4.40
C VAL A 148 -3.29 -4.07 -3.10
N PHE A 149 -1.99 -4.31 -3.15
CA PHE A 149 -1.09 -4.13 -2.01
C PHE A 149 -1.16 -2.71 -1.43
N ASN A 150 -1.04 -1.69 -2.28
CA ASN A 150 -1.11 -0.30 -1.87
C ASN A 150 -2.46 0.03 -1.19
N ILE A 151 -3.57 -0.45 -1.75
CA ILE A 151 -4.90 -0.29 -1.15
C ILE A 151 -4.96 -0.95 0.23
N LEU A 152 -4.47 -2.18 0.35
CA LEU A 152 -4.46 -2.93 1.61
C LEU A 152 -3.69 -2.21 2.71
N ILE A 153 -2.56 -1.59 2.39
CA ILE A 153 -1.78 -0.80 3.35
C ILE A 153 -2.62 0.33 3.95
N GLU A 154 -3.42 1.03 3.14
CA GLU A 154 -4.25 2.14 3.61
C GLU A 154 -5.46 1.67 4.41
N ILE A 155 -6.25 0.74 3.88
CA ILE A 155 -7.50 0.30 4.53
C ILE A 155 -7.24 -0.62 5.72
N GLY A 156 -6.13 -1.35 5.70
CA GLY A 156 -5.79 -2.40 6.65
C GLY A 156 -6.64 -3.65 6.54
N LEU A 157 -6.16 -4.73 7.17
CA LEU A 157 -6.89 -5.99 7.29
C LEU A 157 -6.77 -6.52 8.72
N PRO A 158 -7.52 -5.94 9.69
CA PRO A 158 -7.39 -6.31 11.10
C PRO A 158 -7.63 -7.80 11.38
N GLU A 159 -8.42 -8.46 10.53
CA GLU A 159 -8.76 -9.88 10.61
C GLU A 159 -7.71 -10.79 9.91
N LEU A 160 -6.54 -10.26 9.50
CA LEU A 160 -5.52 -10.99 8.74
C LEU A 160 -5.02 -12.24 9.47
N TYR A 161 -4.81 -12.16 10.78
CA TYR A 161 -4.17 -13.22 11.55
C TYR A 161 -5.16 -14.02 12.39
N SER A 162 -5.06 -15.35 12.31
CA SER A 162 -5.47 -16.24 13.40
C SER A 162 -4.42 -16.20 14.52
N TYR A 163 -4.78 -16.63 15.74
CA TYR A 163 -3.81 -16.65 16.86
C TYR A 163 -2.55 -17.44 16.52
N GLN A 164 -2.72 -18.63 15.93
CA GLN A 164 -1.59 -19.46 15.50
C GLN A 164 -0.79 -18.81 14.37
N GLY A 165 -1.45 -18.06 13.47
CA GLY A 165 -0.78 -17.28 12.44
C GLY A 165 0.08 -16.17 13.03
N LEU A 166 -0.46 -15.43 14.00
CA LEU A 166 0.23 -14.38 14.74
C LEU A 166 1.49 -14.94 15.44
N LEU A 167 1.34 -16.00 16.23
CA LEU A 167 2.45 -16.61 16.98
C LEU A 167 3.58 -17.13 16.07
N ARG A 168 3.28 -17.51 14.82
CA ARG A 168 4.31 -17.89 13.85
C ARG A 168 5.03 -16.67 13.25
N LYS A 169 4.33 -15.55 13.11
CA LYS A 169 4.84 -14.33 12.47
C LYS A 169 5.68 -13.48 13.42
N LEU A 170 5.36 -13.43 14.71
CA LEU A 170 6.11 -12.62 15.68
C LEU A 170 7.61 -12.98 15.77
N PRO A 171 8.01 -14.28 15.84
CA PRO A 171 9.43 -14.65 15.81
C PRO A 171 10.12 -14.29 14.49
N GLN A 172 9.41 -14.42 13.36
CA GLN A 172 9.94 -14.08 12.03
C GLN A 172 10.20 -12.58 11.92
N LEU A 173 9.24 -11.77 12.35
CA LEU A 173 9.35 -10.32 12.45
C LEU A 173 10.56 -9.93 13.31
N ARG A 174 10.69 -10.55 14.48
CA ARG A 174 11.82 -10.30 15.40
C ARG A 174 13.15 -10.60 14.71
N LEU A 175 13.28 -11.76 14.07
CA LEU A 175 14.50 -12.16 13.37
C LEU A 175 14.83 -11.20 12.23
N LYS A 176 13.84 -10.86 11.40
CA LYS A 176 14.02 -10.00 10.24
C LYS A 176 14.50 -8.60 10.61
N LEU A 177 13.89 -7.98 11.63
CA LEU A 177 14.33 -6.67 12.13
C LEU A 177 15.75 -6.72 12.71
N ARG A 178 16.13 -7.85 13.34
CA ARG A 178 17.50 -8.06 13.83
C ARG A 178 18.51 -8.21 12.71
N GLU A 179 18.18 -8.94 11.66
CA GLU A 179 19.03 -9.09 10.49
C GLU A 179 19.28 -7.74 9.81
N LEU A 180 18.22 -6.96 9.60
CA LEU A 180 18.32 -5.61 9.05
C LEU A 180 19.18 -4.70 9.93
N GLN A 181 18.98 -4.73 11.25
CA GLN A 181 19.78 -3.94 12.18
C GLN A 181 21.26 -4.36 12.17
N ALA A 182 21.53 -5.67 12.26
CA ALA A 182 22.88 -6.22 12.32
C ALA A 182 23.65 -5.91 11.03
N TRP A 183 22.99 -5.99 9.89
CA TRP A 183 23.57 -5.59 8.61
C TRP A 183 23.98 -4.14 8.58
N ASN A 184 23.07 -3.24 8.93
CA ASN A 184 23.33 -1.81 8.95
C ASN A 184 24.46 -1.46 9.93
N TYR A 185 24.47 -2.11 11.10
CA TYR A 185 25.54 -1.98 12.07
C TYR A 185 26.90 -2.40 11.50
N ASN A 186 26.97 -3.55 10.84
CA ASN A 186 28.19 -4.07 10.22
C ASN A 186 28.70 -3.16 9.10
N LEU A 187 27.77 -2.61 8.31
CA LEU A 187 28.07 -1.72 7.21
C LEU A 187 28.71 -0.39 7.69
N VAL A 188 28.21 0.17 8.80
CA VAL A 188 28.76 1.39 9.42
C VAL A 188 30.05 1.14 10.20
N SER A 189 30.13 0.04 10.96
CA SER A 189 31.32 -0.28 11.77
C SER A 189 32.55 -0.60 10.92
N THR A 190 32.38 -1.37 9.83
CA THR A 190 33.48 -1.68 8.89
C THR A 190 33.98 -0.46 8.12
N SER A 191 33.11 0.51 7.87
CA SER A 191 33.47 1.79 7.22
C SER A 191 34.27 2.70 8.16
N SER A 192 33.89 2.75 9.44
CA SER A 192 34.58 3.55 10.47
C SER A 192 36.01 3.05 10.74
N LEU A 193 36.21 1.73 10.81
CA LEU A 193 37.53 1.11 11.05
C LEU A 193 38.55 1.38 9.93
N LYS A 194 38.08 1.57 8.69
CA LYS A 194 38.95 1.87 7.54
C LYS A 194 39.40 3.33 7.48
N LYS A 195 38.63 4.28 8.00
CA LYS A 195 39.08 5.69 8.11
C LYS A 195 40.29 5.85 9.04
N THR A 196 40.47 4.92 9.99
CA THR A 196 41.61 4.91 10.93
C THR A 196 42.86 4.17 10.45
N ARG A 197 42.76 3.34 9.40
CA ARG A 197 43.93 2.64 8.82
C ARG A 197 44.20 3.18 7.43
N GLY A 198 45.28 3.95 7.31
CA GLY A 198 45.73 4.60 6.09
C GLY A 198 45.72 3.69 4.86
N THR A 199 45.44 4.33 3.74
CA THR A 199 45.43 3.81 2.37
C THR A 199 46.58 2.85 2.05
N ASP A 200 46.26 1.55 1.99
CA ASP A 200 47.02 0.59 1.19
C ASP A 200 46.17 0.15 -0.01
N LYS A 201 46.62 0.56 -1.20
CA LYS A 201 45.97 0.29 -2.48
C LYS A 201 46.36 -1.12 -2.95
N SER A 202 45.61 -2.12 -2.51
CA SER A 202 45.60 -3.45 -3.15
C SER A 202 44.63 -3.43 -4.34
N TYR A 203 45.19 -3.64 -5.52
CA TYR A 203 44.53 -3.84 -6.81
C TYR A 203 44.00 -5.29 -6.89
N LEU A 204 42.72 -5.51 -6.62
CA LEU A 204 42.06 -6.77 -6.92
C LEU A 204 40.55 -6.57 -6.98
N GLY A 205 39.98 -6.71 -8.18
CA GLY A 205 38.57 -6.99 -8.44
C GLY A 205 37.56 -5.89 -8.09
N THR A 206 36.66 -5.61 -9.02
CA THR A 206 35.52 -4.66 -8.99
C THR A 206 34.43 -5.05 -7.98
N ILE A 207 34.79 -5.37 -6.74
CA ILE A 207 33.85 -5.47 -5.62
C ILE A 207 33.89 -4.10 -4.92
N LEU A 208 32.81 -3.32 -5.06
CA LEU A 208 32.65 -2.05 -4.34
C LEU A 208 32.87 -2.32 -2.85
N ARG A 209 33.78 -1.57 -2.25
CA ARG A 209 34.10 -1.74 -0.83
C ARG A 209 32.85 -1.35 -0.03
N PRO A 210 32.53 -2.00 1.09
CA PRO A 210 31.38 -1.64 1.94
C PRO A 210 31.28 -0.15 2.31
N SER A 211 32.43 0.56 2.32
CA SER A 211 32.52 2.00 2.49
C SER A 211 31.82 2.80 1.38
N ASP A 212 31.94 2.34 0.13
CA ASP A 212 31.49 3.06 -1.05
C ASP A 212 29.97 2.94 -1.19
N TYR A 213 29.43 1.75 -0.90
CA TYR A 213 27.98 1.53 -0.81
C TYR A 213 27.35 2.37 0.31
N LEU A 214 27.94 2.38 1.52
CA LEU A 214 27.42 3.21 2.61
C LEU A 214 27.43 4.69 2.23
N THR A 215 28.54 5.19 1.69
CA THR A 215 28.65 6.59 1.26
C THR A 215 27.60 6.94 0.21
N ARG A 216 27.42 6.09 -0.81
CA ARG A 216 26.41 6.33 -1.86
C ARG A 216 24.99 6.32 -1.31
N ARG A 217 24.67 5.37 -0.42
CA ARG A 217 23.37 5.32 0.26
C ARG A 217 23.11 6.59 1.07
N LEU A 218 24.07 6.99 1.91
CA LEU A 218 23.95 8.20 2.71
C LEU A 218 23.79 9.45 1.83
N GLN A 219 24.52 9.53 0.72
CA GLN A 219 24.38 10.62 -0.25
C GLN A 219 22.99 10.65 -0.90
N ALA A 220 22.45 9.48 -1.29
CA ALA A 220 21.10 9.40 -1.85
C ALA A 220 20.04 9.90 -0.85
N PHE A 221 20.12 9.48 0.41
CA PHE A 221 19.17 9.88 1.46
C PHE A 221 19.43 11.27 2.07
N ASP A 222 20.54 11.93 1.74
CA ASP A 222 20.78 13.33 2.11
C ASP A 222 20.28 14.32 1.04
N LYS A 223 19.92 13.83 -0.16
CA LYS A 223 19.25 14.66 -1.17
C LYS A 223 17.91 15.18 -0.61
N PRO A 224 17.59 16.48 -0.78
CA PRO A 224 16.40 17.09 -0.21
C PRO A 224 15.12 16.30 -0.49
N ALA A 225 14.88 15.94 -1.75
CA ALA A 225 13.67 15.23 -2.16
C ALA A 225 13.46 13.92 -1.39
N LEU A 226 14.45 13.02 -1.43
CA LEU A 226 14.35 11.74 -0.75
C LEU A 226 14.38 11.90 0.78
N LYS A 227 15.08 12.90 1.30
CA LYS A 227 15.15 13.20 2.74
C LYS A 227 13.83 13.67 3.30
N GLU A 228 13.14 14.57 2.60
CA GLU A 228 11.80 15.03 2.94
C GLU A 228 10.80 13.87 2.83
N TYR A 229 10.94 13.06 1.78
CA TYR A 229 10.10 11.89 1.54
C TYR A 229 10.09 10.87 2.68
N ILE A 230 11.25 10.58 3.29
CA ILE A 230 11.36 9.65 4.42
C ILE A 230 11.22 10.32 5.79
N SER A 231 10.96 11.63 5.82
CA SER A 231 10.71 12.38 7.04
C SER A 231 9.20 12.48 7.27
N TYR A 232 8.78 12.22 8.49
CA TYR A 232 7.37 12.33 8.90
C TYR A 232 7.13 13.66 9.62
N PRO A 233 5.90 14.21 9.54
CA PRO A 233 5.58 15.53 10.10
C PRO A 233 5.78 15.59 11.61
N GLU A 234 6.03 16.80 12.13
CA GLU A 234 6.09 17.03 13.57
C GLU A 234 4.70 16.81 14.21
N GLY A 235 4.69 16.13 15.36
CA GLY A 235 3.46 15.84 16.10
C GLY A 235 2.98 14.39 15.95
N PRO A 236 1.78 14.08 16.49
CA PRO A 236 1.23 12.74 16.44
C PRO A 236 0.81 12.37 15.01
N LEU A 237 1.22 11.20 14.54
CA LEU A 237 0.86 10.71 13.22
C LEU A 237 -0.56 10.14 13.21
N THR A 238 -1.28 10.33 12.10
CA THR A 238 -2.56 9.66 11.86
C THR A 238 -2.34 8.16 11.60
N GLN A 239 -3.39 7.34 11.69
CA GLN A 239 -3.26 5.91 11.36
C GLN A 239 -2.79 5.67 9.93
N GLY A 240 -3.28 6.46 8.97
CA GLY A 240 -2.85 6.38 7.57
C GLY A 240 -1.37 6.72 7.42
N GLN A 241 -0.89 7.76 8.11
CA GLN A 241 0.52 8.13 8.12
C GLN A 241 1.39 7.02 8.74
N TYR A 242 0.99 6.44 9.88
CA TYR A 242 1.72 5.30 10.46
C TYR A 242 1.87 4.15 9.47
N ARG A 243 0.77 3.73 8.85
CA ARG A 243 0.74 2.64 7.87
C ARG A 243 1.68 2.92 6.71
N PHE A 244 1.61 4.12 6.16
CA PHE A 244 2.46 4.57 5.06
C PHE A 244 3.95 4.54 5.44
N TYR A 245 4.35 5.25 6.49
CA TYR A 245 5.76 5.37 6.87
C TYR A 245 6.36 4.02 7.30
N LEU A 246 5.59 3.18 8.01
CA LEU A 246 6.02 1.83 8.36
C LEU A 246 6.27 1.00 7.10
N CYS A 247 5.34 1.01 6.15
CA CYS A 247 5.48 0.25 4.91
C CYS A 247 6.67 0.74 4.08
N MET A 248 6.72 2.04 3.82
CA MET A 248 7.74 2.66 2.99
C MET A 248 9.15 2.39 3.53
N LEU A 249 9.38 2.67 4.81
CA LEU A 249 10.70 2.50 5.42
C LEU A 249 11.09 1.02 5.48
N TYR A 250 10.14 0.14 5.81
CA TYR A 250 10.41 -1.30 5.85
C TYR A 250 10.71 -1.88 4.45
N ALA A 251 9.87 -1.57 3.45
CA ALA A 251 10.06 -2.00 2.07
C ALA A 251 11.40 -1.50 1.50
N THR A 252 11.76 -0.25 1.78
CA THR A 252 13.05 0.33 1.34
C THR A 252 14.24 -0.38 1.98
N ASN A 253 14.20 -0.60 3.30
CA ASN A 253 15.23 -1.38 4.00
C ASN A 253 15.33 -2.81 3.45
N ASN A 254 14.20 -3.46 3.19
CA ASN A 254 14.16 -4.82 2.68
C ASN A 254 14.70 -4.92 1.25
N ALA A 255 14.35 -3.97 0.37
CA ALA A 255 14.88 -3.90 -0.99
C ALA A 255 16.41 -3.70 -0.99
N LEU A 256 16.92 -2.78 -0.17
CA LEU A 256 18.37 -2.57 -0.03
C LEU A 256 19.09 -3.80 0.52
N TRP A 257 18.49 -4.49 1.50
CA TRP A 257 19.01 -5.74 2.06
C TRP A 257 19.01 -6.87 1.02
N ALA A 258 17.95 -7.00 0.22
CA ALA A 258 17.83 -7.99 -0.83
C ALA A 258 18.88 -7.75 -1.95
N LEU A 259 19.12 -6.49 -2.30
CA LEU A 259 20.08 -6.10 -3.33
C LEU A 259 21.52 -5.94 -2.83
N ARG A 260 21.81 -6.24 -1.56
CA ARG A 260 23.12 -5.98 -0.92
C ARG A 260 24.32 -6.65 -1.62
N GLU A 261 24.10 -7.76 -2.31
CA GLU A 261 25.10 -8.52 -3.07
C GLU A 261 25.05 -8.24 -4.58
N LYS A 262 24.08 -7.43 -5.04
CA LYS A 262 23.84 -7.09 -6.44
C LYS A 262 24.11 -5.61 -6.66
N HIS A 263 25.38 -5.27 -6.82
CA HIS A 263 25.81 -3.87 -6.90
C HIS A 263 25.06 -3.06 -7.97
N THR A 264 24.95 -3.58 -9.20
CA THR A 264 24.30 -2.86 -10.30
C THR A 264 22.81 -2.63 -10.03
N ALA A 265 22.06 -3.65 -9.59
CA ALA A 265 20.67 -3.45 -9.17
C ALA A 265 20.53 -2.49 -7.98
N GLY A 266 21.42 -2.57 -6.99
CA GLY A 266 21.41 -1.65 -5.84
C GLY A 266 21.63 -0.19 -6.25
N GLU A 267 22.51 0.06 -7.24
CA GLU A 267 22.72 1.39 -7.81
C GLU A 267 21.50 1.86 -8.60
N ILE A 268 20.95 1.02 -9.49
CA ILE A 268 19.73 1.32 -10.24
C ILE A 268 18.59 1.66 -9.28
N TYR A 269 18.45 0.92 -8.18
CA TYR A 269 17.43 1.16 -7.16
C TYR A 269 17.58 2.54 -6.52
N LEU A 270 18.79 2.88 -6.02
CA LEU A 270 19.04 4.16 -5.37
C LEU A 270 18.88 5.34 -6.34
N ASP A 271 19.42 5.24 -7.55
CA ASP A 271 19.33 6.29 -8.56
C ASP A 271 17.85 6.49 -8.97
N SER A 272 17.10 5.40 -9.19
CA SER A 272 15.67 5.46 -9.54
C SER A 272 14.80 6.03 -8.40
N LEU A 273 15.11 5.70 -7.15
CA LEU A 273 14.43 6.29 -5.98
C LEU A 273 14.60 7.80 -5.96
N VAL A 274 15.84 8.25 -6.11
CA VAL A 274 16.19 9.66 -6.11
C VAL A 274 15.49 10.39 -7.26
N ASP A 275 15.61 9.89 -8.48
CA ASP A 275 14.97 10.47 -9.66
C ASP A 275 13.45 10.56 -9.49
N ALA A 276 12.82 9.50 -8.97
CA ALA A 276 11.38 9.48 -8.73
C ALA A 276 10.94 10.52 -7.69
N THR A 277 11.71 10.70 -6.61
CA THR A 277 11.41 11.74 -5.61
C THR A 277 11.61 13.16 -6.15
N GLU A 278 12.69 13.44 -6.89
CA GLU A 278 12.93 14.74 -7.51
C GLU A 278 11.86 15.08 -8.56
N MET A 279 11.36 14.08 -9.29
CA MET A 279 10.23 14.24 -10.20
C MET A 279 8.91 14.52 -9.48
N SER A 280 8.72 13.97 -8.27
CA SER A 280 7.53 14.23 -7.44
C SER A 280 7.42 15.66 -6.94
N GLU A 281 8.54 16.27 -6.59
CA GLU A 281 8.57 17.68 -6.16
C GLU A 281 8.37 18.65 -7.33
N SER A 282 9.01 18.39 -8.48
CA SER A 282 9.09 19.35 -9.59
C SER A 282 7.88 19.34 -10.53
N LYS A 283 7.20 18.20 -10.67
CA LYS A 283 6.11 18.02 -11.63
C LYS A 283 4.75 17.80 -11.00
N GLY A 284 4.67 17.93 -9.67
CA GLY A 284 3.47 17.52 -8.94
C GLY A 284 3.14 16.07 -9.23
N PHE A 285 4.16 15.20 -9.35
CA PHE A 285 3.99 13.75 -9.44
C PHE A 285 3.57 13.25 -8.05
N ILE A 286 2.41 13.72 -7.62
CA ILE A 286 1.71 13.15 -6.51
C ILE A 286 0.93 12.03 -7.16
N LEU A 287 1.61 10.90 -7.24
CA LEU A 287 0.97 9.61 -7.31
C LEU A 287 0.21 9.56 -5.97
N GLN A 288 -0.95 10.24 -5.92
CA GLN A 288 -1.86 10.29 -4.78
C GLN A 288 -2.50 8.93 -4.80
N CYS A 289 -1.72 7.94 -4.41
CA CYS A 289 -2.27 6.76 -3.82
C CYS A 289 -2.91 7.24 -2.54
N PHE A 290 -4.10 7.79 -2.73
CA PHE A 290 -5.15 7.57 -1.81
C PHE A 290 -4.74 8.07 -0.39
N GLY A 291 -4.75 9.40 -0.22
CA GLY A 291 -5.06 10.06 1.06
C GLY A 291 -3.90 10.79 1.70
N GLU A 292 -4.18 12.03 2.15
CA GLU A 292 -3.21 13.11 2.37
C GLU A 292 -2.17 13.24 1.24
N LYS A 293 -1.38 14.32 1.22
CA LYS A 293 -0.38 14.56 0.15
C LYS A 293 0.83 13.63 0.30
N LEU A 294 0.61 12.33 0.45
CA LEU A 294 1.64 11.34 0.61
C LEU A 294 2.02 10.77 -0.77
N PRO A 295 3.32 10.66 -1.08
CA PRO A 295 3.76 10.11 -2.35
C PRO A 295 3.52 8.60 -2.43
N SER A 296 3.30 8.06 -3.64
CA SER A 296 2.82 6.68 -3.75
C SER A 296 3.86 5.61 -3.40
N LEU A 297 3.47 4.76 -2.45
CA LEU A 297 4.12 3.49 -2.14
C LEU A 297 4.20 2.55 -3.35
N LEU A 298 3.20 2.55 -4.25
CA LEU A 298 3.21 1.78 -5.50
C LEU A 298 4.48 2.05 -6.31
N MET A 299 4.87 3.32 -6.44
CA MET A 299 6.07 3.73 -7.16
C MET A 299 7.34 3.12 -6.57
N LEU A 300 7.47 3.12 -5.24
CA LEU A 300 8.63 2.59 -4.54
C LEU A 300 8.80 1.09 -4.77
N LEU A 301 7.68 0.35 -4.72
CA LEU A 301 7.68 -1.08 -4.97
C LEU A 301 8.04 -1.38 -6.43
N MET A 302 7.49 -0.62 -7.38
CA MET A 302 7.82 -0.73 -8.80
C MET A 302 9.30 -0.45 -9.07
N ILE A 303 9.90 0.53 -8.39
CA ILE A 303 11.35 0.81 -8.48
C ILE A 303 12.16 -0.39 -7.97
N GLY A 304 11.74 -1.02 -6.87
CA GLY A 304 12.34 -2.25 -6.37
C GLY A 304 12.29 -3.38 -7.39
N HIS A 305 11.09 -3.64 -7.94
CA HIS A 305 10.88 -4.69 -8.95
C HIS A 305 11.68 -4.42 -10.23
N TYR A 306 11.71 -3.17 -10.69
CA TYR A 306 12.50 -2.73 -11.85
C TYR A 306 13.99 -2.99 -11.63
N ALA A 307 14.54 -2.56 -10.49
CA ALA A 307 15.93 -2.81 -10.15
C ALA A 307 16.26 -4.31 -10.02
N ALA A 308 15.35 -5.11 -9.44
CA ALA A 308 15.54 -6.56 -9.38
C ALA A 308 15.49 -7.22 -10.76
N SER A 309 14.73 -6.66 -11.71
CA SER A 309 14.59 -7.18 -13.07
C SER A 309 15.81 -6.94 -13.97
N SER A 310 16.70 -6.00 -13.60
CA SER A 310 17.95 -5.78 -14.33
C SER A 310 19.01 -6.86 -14.06
N GLU A 311 18.74 -7.78 -13.13
CA GLU A 311 19.64 -8.86 -12.72
C GLU A 311 19.04 -10.23 -13.00
N LYS A 312 19.89 -11.27 -13.00
CA LYS A 312 19.41 -12.64 -13.04
C LYS A 312 18.68 -12.97 -11.73
N ARG A 313 17.43 -13.44 -11.85
CA ARG A 313 16.63 -13.89 -10.70
C ARG A 313 17.34 -14.97 -9.90
N ASP A 314 17.42 -14.75 -8.60
CA ASP A 314 17.93 -15.64 -7.56
C ASP A 314 17.15 -15.40 -6.25
N GLN A 315 17.46 -16.18 -5.21
CA GLN A 315 16.74 -16.10 -3.94
C GLN A 315 16.79 -14.69 -3.30
N ALA A 316 17.86 -13.93 -3.52
CA ALA A 316 18.01 -12.59 -2.96
C ALA A 316 17.12 -11.59 -3.71
N THR A 317 17.13 -11.60 -5.04
CA THR A 317 16.27 -10.76 -5.87
C THR A 317 14.79 -11.14 -5.77
N GLU A 318 14.45 -12.42 -5.55
CA GLU A 318 13.08 -12.88 -5.28
C GLU A 318 12.47 -12.24 -4.02
N ALA A 319 13.29 -11.94 -3.01
CA ALA A 319 12.83 -11.29 -1.79
C ALA A 319 12.32 -9.86 -2.01
N VAL A 320 12.73 -9.18 -3.10
CA VAL A 320 12.20 -7.87 -3.49
C VAL A 320 10.74 -7.95 -3.89
N PHE A 321 10.32 -9.09 -4.44
CA PHE A 321 8.94 -9.34 -4.86
C PHE A 321 8.07 -9.85 -3.70
N ALA A 322 8.58 -9.89 -2.47
CA ALA A 322 7.87 -10.35 -1.27
C ALA A 322 7.05 -9.20 -0.66
N ASP A 323 6.30 -8.48 -1.48
CA ASP A 323 5.57 -7.27 -1.05
C ASP A 323 4.62 -7.62 0.11
N GLU A 324 4.02 -8.81 0.10
CA GLU A 324 3.15 -9.31 1.17
C GLU A 324 3.78 -9.26 2.56
N GLU A 325 5.11 -9.42 2.67
CA GLU A 325 5.82 -9.34 3.95
C GLU A 325 5.80 -7.92 4.53
N ALA A 326 5.82 -6.89 3.68
CA ALA A 326 5.72 -5.50 4.11
C ALA A 326 4.30 -5.17 4.61
N PHE A 327 3.27 -5.71 3.97
CA PHE A 327 1.90 -5.58 4.49
C PHE A 327 1.72 -6.31 5.82
N GLU A 328 2.22 -7.54 5.92
CA GLU A 328 2.20 -8.28 7.19
C GLU A 328 2.93 -7.51 8.31
N PHE A 329 4.10 -6.95 8.01
CA PHE A 329 4.83 -6.10 8.93
C PHE A 329 3.97 -4.93 9.44
N VAL A 330 3.30 -4.21 8.53
CA VAL A 330 2.45 -3.07 8.89
C VAL A 330 1.27 -3.51 9.75
N GLU A 331 0.55 -4.58 9.40
CA GLU A 331 -0.58 -5.05 10.20
C GLU A 331 -0.16 -5.46 11.62
N LEU A 332 1.01 -6.11 11.77
CA LEU A 332 1.57 -6.41 13.09
C LEU A 332 1.89 -5.14 13.88
N MET A 333 2.57 -4.17 13.26
CA MET A 333 2.91 -2.90 13.94
C MET A 333 1.68 -2.07 14.30
N MET A 334 0.60 -2.16 13.51
CA MET A 334 -0.67 -1.49 13.80
C MET A 334 -1.46 -2.12 14.96
N LEU A 335 -0.96 -3.20 15.56
CA LEU A 335 -1.42 -3.72 16.85
C LEU A 335 -0.67 -3.10 18.03
N ALA A 336 0.60 -2.72 17.87
CA ALA A 336 1.42 -2.09 18.90
C ALA A 336 0.93 -0.67 19.27
N SER A 337 1.38 -0.11 20.39
CA SER A 337 1.13 1.29 20.76
C SER A 337 1.78 2.28 19.78
N THR A 338 1.31 3.52 19.86
CA THR A 338 1.91 4.67 19.19
C THR A 338 3.40 4.79 19.53
N GLU A 339 3.76 4.65 20.80
CA GLU A 339 5.13 4.73 21.30
C GLU A 339 6.03 3.64 20.70
N SER A 340 5.54 2.39 20.67
CA SER A 340 6.24 1.27 20.05
C SER A 340 6.45 1.48 18.54
N ARG A 341 5.42 1.98 17.84
CA ARG A 341 5.53 2.32 16.41
C ARG A 341 6.57 3.40 16.16
N ASP A 342 6.60 4.45 16.99
CA ASP A 342 7.57 5.53 16.87
C ASP A 342 9.01 5.05 17.04
N VAL A 343 9.24 4.13 17.99
CA VAL A 343 10.56 3.50 18.19
C VAL A 343 10.98 2.71 16.95
N VAL A 344 10.06 1.95 16.35
CA VAL A 344 10.34 1.16 15.15
C VAL A 344 10.57 2.06 13.93
N LEU A 345 9.73 3.09 13.73
CA LEU A 345 9.92 4.10 12.67
C LEU A 345 11.28 4.79 12.77
N LYS A 346 11.65 5.21 13.99
CA LYS A 346 12.95 5.83 14.24
C LYS A 346 14.11 4.89 13.89
N ALA A 347 13.98 3.60 14.20
CA ALA A 347 14.99 2.60 13.87
C ALA A 347 15.10 2.37 12.35
N LEU A 348 13.98 2.13 11.68
CA LEU A 348 13.96 1.92 10.23
C LEU A 348 14.52 3.12 9.47
N ARG A 349 14.21 4.34 9.93
CA ARG A 349 14.76 5.58 9.35
C ARG A 349 16.27 5.69 9.61
N SER A 350 16.74 5.45 10.84
CA SER A 350 18.17 5.57 11.16
C SER A 350 19.02 4.58 10.38
N TRP A 351 18.49 3.41 10.05
CA TRP A 351 19.17 2.42 9.21
C TRP A 351 19.42 2.91 7.77
N LEU A 352 18.58 3.80 7.26
CA LEU A 352 18.76 4.41 5.94
C LEU A 352 19.73 5.60 5.98
N THR A 353 19.63 6.44 7.01
CA THR A 353 20.23 7.79 7.02
C THR A 353 21.45 7.96 7.92
N SER A 354 21.68 7.06 8.89
CA SER A 354 22.72 7.28 9.90
C SER A 354 24.08 6.73 9.49
N ALA A 355 25.10 7.54 9.75
CA ALA A 355 26.51 7.12 9.74
C ALA A 355 27.04 6.75 11.14
N ALA A 356 26.21 6.87 12.18
CA ALA A 356 26.60 6.71 13.58
C ALA A 356 26.09 5.38 14.15
N VAL A 357 27.03 4.56 14.64
CA VAL A 357 26.73 3.24 15.23
C VAL A 357 25.72 3.33 16.38
N THR A 358 25.78 4.39 17.18
CA THR A 358 24.90 4.64 18.33
C THR A 358 23.43 4.86 17.95
N GLU A 359 23.16 5.31 16.72
CA GLU A 359 21.79 5.56 16.24
C GLU A 359 21.14 4.31 15.66
N LEU A 360 21.95 3.32 15.27
CA LEU A 360 21.47 2.04 14.72
C LEU A 360 20.97 1.08 15.81
N THR A 361 21.39 1.27 17.07
CA THR A 361 21.03 0.41 18.21
C THR A 361 19.78 0.87 18.96
N CYS A 362 19.04 1.85 18.42
CA CYS A 362 17.85 2.42 19.07
C CYS A 362 16.72 1.40 19.34
N LEU A 363 16.63 0.34 18.52
CA LEU A 363 15.79 -0.85 18.74
C LEU A 363 16.62 -1.97 19.39
N SER A 364 16.87 -1.88 20.69
CA SER A 364 17.60 -2.91 21.45
C SER A 364 16.81 -4.22 21.60
N SER A 365 17.45 -5.30 22.06
CA SER A 365 16.80 -6.59 22.38
C SER A 365 15.55 -6.42 23.22
N GLY A 366 15.70 -5.78 24.39
CA GLY A 366 14.57 -5.55 25.29
C GLY A 366 13.45 -4.71 24.68
N LYS A 367 13.76 -3.68 23.89
CA LYS A 367 12.72 -2.86 23.24
C LYS A 367 11.93 -3.64 22.20
N LEU A 368 12.59 -4.46 21.39
CA LEU A 368 11.88 -5.29 20.42
C LEU A 368 11.02 -6.35 21.12
N ASP A 369 11.50 -6.90 22.24
CA ASP A 369 10.73 -7.89 23.01
C ASP A 369 9.46 -7.26 23.58
N ILE A 370 9.56 -6.04 24.12
CA ILE A 370 8.39 -5.24 24.54
C ILE A 370 7.41 -5.02 23.39
N VAL A 371 7.90 -4.62 22.19
CA VAL A 371 7.03 -4.42 21.02
C VAL A 371 6.30 -5.70 20.64
N ILE A 372 7.01 -6.84 20.66
CA ILE A 372 6.43 -8.15 20.29
C ILE A 372 5.39 -8.61 21.31
N GLU A 373 5.69 -8.49 22.60
CA GLU A 373 4.75 -8.81 23.69
C GLU A 373 3.50 -7.93 23.60
N GLU A 374 3.68 -6.64 23.36
CA GLU A 374 2.57 -5.71 23.22
C GLU A 374 1.64 -6.06 22.04
N ILE A 375 2.21 -6.48 20.90
CA ILE A 375 1.43 -6.89 19.74
C ILE A 375 0.55 -8.10 20.08
N GLU A 376 1.10 -9.08 20.80
CA GLU A 376 0.35 -10.26 21.24
C GLU A 376 -0.78 -9.87 22.19
N ASP A 377 -0.48 -9.07 23.22
CA ASP A 377 -1.46 -8.63 24.21
C ASP A 377 -2.60 -7.84 23.57
N LYS A 378 -2.28 -6.88 22.70
CA LYS A 378 -3.26 -6.05 21.98
C LYS A 378 -4.13 -6.87 21.04
N TRP A 379 -3.56 -7.90 20.42
CA TRP A 379 -4.34 -8.81 19.60
C TRP A 379 -5.33 -9.62 20.45
N LEU A 380 -4.89 -10.17 21.58
CA LEU A 380 -5.75 -10.91 22.51
C LEU A 380 -6.88 -10.04 23.08
N GLU A 381 -6.59 -8.80 23.46
CA GLU A 381 -7.57 -7.81 23.90
C GLU A 381 -8.68 -7.60 22.84
N ARG A 382 -8.29 -7.36 21.58
CA ARG A 382 -9.25 -7.15 20.48
C ARG A 382 -10.15 -8.37 20.27
N GLN A 383 -9.57 -9.56 20.27
CA GLN A 383 -10.34 -10.81 20.07
C GLN A 383 -11.31 -11.10 21.21
N ASN A 384 -10.95 -10.74 22.44
CA ASN A 384 -11.86 -10.89 23.58
C ASN A 384 -12.98 -9.84 23.55
N ALA A 385 -12.69 -8.61 23.14
CA ALA A 385 -13.70 -7.57 22.94
C ALA A 385 -14.74 -7.97 21.87
N GLU A 386 -14.30 -8.56 20.76
CA GLU A 386 -15.18 -9.03 19.68
C GLU A 386 -16.09 -10.18 20.11
N LYS A 387 -15.66 -11.05 21.04
CA LYS A 387 -16.48 -12.14 21.59
C LYS A 387 -17.53 -11.65 22.59
N LEU A 388 -17.31 -10.49 23.22
CA LEU A 388 -18.19 -9.93 24.25
C LEU A 388 -19.30 -9.04 23.69
N VAL A 389 -19.27 -8.70 22.39
CA VAL A 389 -20.40 -8.07 21.70
C VAL A 389 -21.43 -9.18 21.37
N PRO A 390 -22.58 -9.25 22.04
CA PRO A 390 -23.58 -10.27 21.76
C PRO A 390 -24.03 -10.14 20.30
N SER A 391 -24.16 -11.26 19.61
CA SER A 391 -24.77 -11.32 18.28
C SER A 391 -26.28 -11.09 18.36
N GLU A 392 -26.71 -9.94 18.88
CA GLU A 392 -28.08 -9.45 18.73
C GLU A 392 -28.25 -9.00 17.27
N GLY A 393 -28.67 -9.93 16.42
CA GLY A 393 -28.98 -9.66 15.01
C GLY A 393 -28.59 -10.73 14.00
N ARG A 394 -27.99 -11.86 14.39
CA ARG A 394 -27.90 -13.04 13.49
C ARG A 394 -29.24 -13.77 13.43
N GLY A 395 -30.26 -13.09 12.89
CA GLY A 395 -31.40 -13.78 12.30
C GLY A 395 -30.88 -14.61 11.14
N GLY A 396 -30.88 -15.93 11.31
CA GLY A 396 -30.59 -16.87 10.24
C GLY A 396 -31.60 -16.66 9.12
N ILE A 397 -31.16 -16.09 8.00
CA ILE A 397 -31.89 -16.21 6.75
C ILE A 397 -31.50 -17.58 6.19
N THR A 398 -32.26 -18.60 6.59
CA THR A 398 -32.41 -19.82 5.79
C THR A 398 -33.13 -19.40 4.52
N VAL A 399 -32.39 -19.19 3.43
CA VAL A 399 -32.99 -19.01 2.10
C VAL A 399 -33.54 -20.37 1.66
N SER A 400 -34.81 -20.62 1.99
CA SER A 400 -35.61 -21.62 1.30
C SER A 400 -35.90 -21.07 -0.09
N MET A 401 -35.33 -21.69 -1.13
CA MET A 401 -35.74 -21.45 -2.51
C MET A 401 -37.17 -21.96 -2.70
N SER A 402 -38.14 -21.06 -2.75
CA SER A 402 -39.40 -21.31 -3.44
C SER A 402 -39.99 -20.00 -4.00
N HIS A 403 -40.17 -20.01 -5.32
CA HIS A 403 -41.03 -19.20 -6.18
C HIS A 403 -41.50 -17.81 -5.72
N ILE A 404 -41.01 -16.78 -6.42
CA ILE A 404 -41.67 -15.46 -6.58
C ILE A 404 -41.44 -15.06 -8.05
N SER A 405 -42.38 -15.29 -8.98
CA SER A 405 -43.63 -14.54 -9.24
C SER A 405 -43.39 -13.04 -9.49
N THR A 406 -43.77 -12.61 -10.69
CA THR A 406 -43.62 -11.29 -11.30
C THR A 406 -44.16 -10.10 -10.48
N SER A 407 -43.54 -8.94 -10.71
CA SER A 407 -43.76 -7.56 -10.19
C SER A 407 -45.20 -7.11 -9.90
N PRO A 408 -45.38 -6.00 -9.14
CA PRO A 408 -45.53 -4.71 -9.82
C PRO A 408 -44.95 -3.46 -9.10
N SER A 409 -44.50 -2.52 -9.92
CA SER A 409 -44.47 -1.05 -9.81
C SER A 409 -44.56 -0.37 -8.43
N LEU A 410 -43.54 0.41 -8.07
CA LEU A 410 -43.60 1.46 -7.04
C LEU A 410 -43.70 2.84 -7.71
N GLN A 411 -44.81 3.51 -7.45
CA GLN A 411 -45.09 4.90 -7.80
C GLN A 411 -44.33 5.84 -6.84
N PHE A 412 -43.71 6.88 -7.40
CA PHE A 412 -43.17 8.02 -6.65
C PHE A 412 -44.32 8.94 -6.22
N THR A 413 -44.42 9.26 -4.93
CA THR A 413 -45.24 10.39 -4.45
C THR A 413 -44.33 11.51 -3.94
N ASP A 414 -44.38 12.64 -4.64
CA ASP A 414 -43.86 13.94 -4.22
C ASP A 414 -44.49 14.40 -2.91
N LYS A 415 -43.65 14.83 -1.96
CA LYS A 415 -44.02 15.84 -0.96
C LYS A 415 -42.86 16.79 -0.71
N THR A 416 -42.94 17.92 -1.43
CA THR A 416 -42.32 19.20 -1.12
C THR A 416 -42.94 19.81 0.14
N THR A 417 -42.11 20.23 1.09
CA THR A 417 -42.46 21.31 2.02
C THR A 417 -41.21 22.15 2.29
N TRP A 418 -41.22 23.36 1.73
CA TRP A 418 -40.29 24.45 2.02
C TRP A 418 -40.68 25.11 3.34
N GLY A 419 -39.71 25.31 4.22
CA GLY A 419 -39.85 26.13 5.43
C GLY A 419 -38.87 27.31 5.36
N THR A 420 -39.40 28.50 5.03
CA THR A 420 -38.72 29.78 5.17
C THR A 420 -38.53 30.14 6.64
N ARG A 421 -37.35 30.65 7.00
CA ARG A 421 -37.16 31.45 8.23
C ARG A 421 -36.57 32.81 7.85
N LYS A 422 -37.15 33.82 8.49
CA LYS A 422 -36.82 35.25 8.44
C LYS A 422 -35.41 35.52 8.91
#